data_AF-X1MJG7-F1
#
_entry.id   AF-X1MJG7-F1
#
_cell.length_a   1.000
_cell.length_b   1.000
_cell.length_c   1.000
_cell.angle_alpha   90.00
_cell.angle_beta   90.00
_cell.angle_gamma   90.00
#
_symmetry.space_group_name_H-M   'P 1'
#
loop_
_entity.id
_entity.type
_entity.pdbx_description
1 polymer ?
#
loop_
_entity_poly.entity_id
_entity_poly.type
_entity_poly.pdbx_seq_one_letter_code
_entity_poly.pdbx_strand_id
1 'polypeptide(L)'
;TYLRYINSKPHQDSKTLEPITVSNIIIQYVPAKKIPGDGEGRLEVEVIGEGIAKVFYGGNYFLSKWVKKSKDQPTVYYDRQGKLLNLNQGNIWIHLVPEETKVWFK
;
A
#
# COMPACT_ATOMS: atom_id res chain seq x y z
N THR A 1 -10.10 -5.09 12.65
CA THR A 1 -9.68 -3.84 11.97
C THR A 1 -8.30 -3.46 12.48
N TYR A 2 -7.61 -2.57 11.77
CA TYR A 2 -6.27 -2.09 12.12
C TYR A 2 -6.35 -0.61 12.48
N LEU A 3 -5.63 -0.23 13.54
CA LEU A 3 -5.39 1.17 13.92
C LEU A 3 -4.08 1.64 13.28
N ARG A 4 -4.02 2.91 12.90
CA ARG A 4 -2.79 3.54 12.42
C ARG A 4 -2.24 4.50 13.45
N TYR A 5 -0.93 4.47 13.63
CA TYR A 5 -0.18 5.43 14.44
C TYR A 5 0.86 6.12 13.56
N ILE A 6 1.03 7.42 13.75
CA ILE A 6 2.05 8.24 13.09
C ILE A 6 2.84 8.95 14.18
N ASN A 7 4.16 8.80 14.20
CA ASN A 7 5.02 9.34 15.26
C ASN A 7 4.52 9.00 16.67
N SER A 8 4.14 7.73 16.87
CA SER A 8 3.58 7.19 18.11
C SER A 8 2.25 7.79 18.57
N LYS A 9 1.59 8.62 17.75
CA LYS A 9 0.26 9.17 18.03
C LYS A 9 -0.82 8.47 17.18
N PRO A 10 -2.02 8.19 17.73
CA PRO A 10 -3.13 7.68 16.94
C PRO A 10 -3.42 8.59 15.75
N HIS A 11 -3.64 8.00 14.57
CA HIS A 11 -4.11 8.73 13.41
C HIS A 11 -5.63 8.88 13.52
N GLN A 12 -6.07 10.11 13.79
CA GLN A 12 -7.46 10.43 14.09
C GLN A 12 -8.07 11.32 13.00
N ASP A 13 -9.40 11.22 12.84
CA ASP A 13 -10.17 12.19 12.07
C ASP A 13 -10.16 13.54 12.80
N SER A 14 -9.84 14.64 12.10
CA SER A 14 -9.66 15.95 12.74
C SER A 14 -10.96 16.59 13.20
N LYS A 15 -12.12 16.14 12.70
CA LYS A 15 -13.44 16.65 13.08
C LYS A 15 -14.01 15.89 14.27
N THR A 16 -13.87 14.57 14.29
CA THR A 16 -14.46 13.73 15.35
C THR A 16 -13.47 13.37 16.45
N LEU A 17 -12.17 13.47 16.18
CA LEU A 17 -11.07 12.98 17.03
C LEU A 17 -11.08 11.45 17.23
N GLU A 18 -11.90 10.73 16.49
CA GLU A 18 -11.94 9.27 16.55
C GLU A 18 -10.78 8.64 15.78
N PRO A 19 -10.18 7.53 16.26
CA PRO A 19 -9.15 6.82 15.52
C PRO A 19 -9.66 6.29 14.18
N ILE A 20 -8.90 6.53 13.12
CA ILE A 20 -9.19 5.97 11.80
C ILE A 20 -8.86 4.48 11.83
N THR A 21 -9.83 3.65 11.45
CA THR A 21 -9.67 2.20 11.36
C THR A 21 -9.89 1.67 9.95
N VAL A 22 -9.15 0.64 9.58
CA VAL A 22 -9.26 -0.04 8.28
C VAL A 22 -9.43 -1.54 8.44
N SER A 23 -10.09 -2.19 7.49
CA SER A 23 -10.21 -3.65 7.42
C SER A 23 -8.98 -4.29 6.77
N ASN A 24 -8.28 -3.54 5.92
CA ASN A 24 -7.18 -4.03 5.11
C ASN A 24 -6.02 -3.02 5.07
N ILE A 25 -4.79 -3.52 5.05
CA ILE A 25 -3.58 -2.74 4.79
C ILE A 25 -2.85 -3.37 3.60
N ILE A 26 -2.40 -2.54 2.67
CA ILE A 26 -1.60 -2.94 1.52
C ILE A 26 -0.32 -2.11 1.54
N ILE A 27 0.83 -2.77 1.56
CA ILE A 27 2.12 -2.16 1.27
C ILE A 27 2.46 -2.55 -0.17
N GLN A 28 2.42 -1.59 -1.09
CA GLN A 28 2.70 -1.77 -2.49
C GLN A 28 4.08 -1.23 -2.80
N TYR A 29 5.00 -2.14 -3.18
CA TYR A 29 6.35 -1.78 -3.58
C TYR A 29 6.34 -1.32 -5.04
N VAL A 30 6.82 -0.11 -5.29
CA VAL A 30 6.82 0.53 -6.60
C VAL A 30 8.20 1.13 -6.91
N PRO A 31 8.63 1.14 -8.18
CA PRO A 31 9.80 1.90 -8.58
C PRO A 31 9.59 3.39 -8.27
N ALA A 32 10.54 3.97 -7.53
CA ALA A 32 10.58 5.39 -7.25
C ALA A 32 11.99 5.90 -7.60
N LYS A 33 12.09 6.76 -8.60
CA LYS A 33 13.38 7.21 -9.16
C LYS A 33 13.45 8.71 -9.24
N LYS A 34 14.66 9.26 -9.15
CA LYS A 34 14.89 10.69 -9.38
C LYS A 34 14.57 11.04 -10.83
N ILE A 35 13.95 12.20 -11.02
CA ILE A 35 13.68 12.72 -12.36
C ILE A 35 14.99 13.27 -12.95
N PRO A 36 15.46 12.78 -14.12
CA PRO A 36 16.69 13.28 -14.73
C PRO A 36 16.62 14.80 -14.98
N GLY A 37 17.61 15.53 -14.50
CA GLY A 37 17.68 16.99 -14.65
C GLY A 37 16.83 17.79 -13.65
N ASP A 38 16.11 17.15 -12.73
CA ASP A 38 15.39 17.86 -11.66
C ASP A 38 16.32 18.18 -10.49
N GLY A 39 16.68 19.46 -10.35
CA GLY A 39 17.53 19.97 -9.27
C GLY A 39 16.87 19.98 -7.88
N GLU A 40 15.53 19.90 -7.81
CA GLU A 40 14.76 19.92 -6.57
C GLU A 40 14.63 18.52 -5.93
N GLY A 41 15.15 17.48 -6.61
CA GLY A 41 15.19 16.12 -6.09
C GLY A 41 13.84 15.41 -6.02
N ARG A 42 12.85 15.84 -6.83
CA ARG A 42 11.55 15.16 -6.91
C ARG A 42 11.71 13.74 -7.47
N LEU A 43 10.76 12.88 -7.11
CA LEU A 43 10.72 11.49 -7.52
C LEU A 43 9.56 11.24 -8.48
N GLU A 44 9.85 10.48 -9.54
CA GLU A 44 8.84 9.81 -10.35
C GLU A 44 8.51 8.47 -9.68
N VAL A 45 7.22 8.20 -9.51
CA VAL A 45 6.70 6.97 -8.89
C VAL A 45 5.90 6.19 -9.92
N GLU A 46 6.36 5.01 -10.28
CA GLU A 46 5.76 4.20 -11.34
C GLU A 46 4.64 3.32 -10.77
N VAL A 47 3.39 3.73 -11.02
CA VAL A 47 2.18 3.05 -10.49
C VAL A 47 1.43 2.20 -11.52
N ILE A 48 1.79 2.30 -12.80
CA ILE A 48 1.30 1.43 -13.88
C ILE A 48 2.38 0.36 -14.11
N GLY A 49 1.98 -0.90 -14.13
CA GLY A 49 2.90 -2.03 -14.19
C GLY A 49 2.53 -3.11 -13.19
N GLU A 50 3.53 -3.75 -12.63
CA GLU A 50 3.35 -4.81 -11.64
C GLU A 50 4.52 -4.87 -10.67
N GLY A 51 4.31 -5.48 -9.51
CA GLY A 51 5.34 -5.61 -8.49
C GLY A 51 4.88 -6.36 -7.26
N ILE A 52 5.69 -6.34 -6.21
CA ILE A 52 5.41 -7.03 -4.95
C ILE A 52 4.48 -6.18 -4.07
N ALA A 53 3.54 -6.83 -3.42
CA ALA A 53 2.75 -6.24 -2.35
C ALA A 53 2.77 -7.13 -1.10
N LYS A 54 2.69 -6.50 0.07
CA LYS A 54 2.40 -7.16 1.35
C LYS A 54 1.00 -6.75 1.77
N VAL A 55 0.09 -7.70 1.85
CA VAL A 55 -1.33 -7.44 2.14
C VAL A 55 -1.66 -8.02 3.51
N PHE A 56 -2.38 -7.25 4.32
CA PHE A 56 -2.81 -7.62 5.66
C PHE A 56 -4.31 -7.43 5.80
N TYR A 57 -5.03 -8.49 6.17
CA TYR A 57 -6.44 -8.43 6.54
C TYR A 57 -6.80 -9.59 7.46
N GLY A 58 -7.79 -9.38 8.33
CA GLY A 58 -8.26 -10.41 9.26
C GLY A 58 -7.17 -10.94 10.21
N GLY A 59 -6.15 -10.13 10.51
CA GLY A 59 -4.99 -10.55 11.32
C GLY A 59 -3.94 -11.37 10.57
N ASN A 60 -4.13 -11.64 9.27
CA ASN A 60 -3.23 -12.45 8.46
C ASN A 60 -2.36 -11.59 7.54
N TYR A 61 -1.28 -12.19 7.04
CA TYR A 61 -0.34 -11.59 6.09
C TYR A 61 -0.27 -12.43 4.81
N PHE A 62 -0.27 -11.75 3.66
CA PHE A 62 -0.18 -12.35 2.33
C PHE A 62 0.90 -11.64 1.51
N LEU A 63 1.96 -12.36 1.13
CA LEU A 63 2.86 -11.90 0.08
C LEU A 63 2.14 -12.03 -1.26
N SER A 64 1.97 -10.92 -1.96
CA SER A 64 1.10 -10.78 -3.10
C SER A 64 1.83 -10.10 -4.26
N LYS A 65 1.27 -10.21 -5.47
CA LYS A 65 1.66 -9.43 -6.64
C LYS A 65 0.58 -8.40 -6.93
N TRP A 66 0.95 -7.14 -7.12
CA TRP A 66 0.02 -6.12 -7.64
C TRP A 66 0.21 -5.96 -9.15
N VAL A 67 -0.87 -5.64 -9.86
CA VAL A 67 -0.86 -5.36 -11.30
C VAL A 67 -1.82 -4.21 -11.59
N LYS A 68 -1.37 -3.17 -12.29
CA LYS A 68 -2.20 -2.09 -12.82
C LYS A 68 -1.89 -1.92 -14.31
N LYS A 69 -2.85 -2.26 -15.16
CA LYS A 69 -2.65 -2.32 -16.63
C LYS A 69 -2.58 -0.94 -17.30
N SER A 70 -3.30 0.03 -16.77
CA SER A 70 -3.33 1.40 -17.30
C SER A 70 -3.85 2.38 -16.25
N LYS A 71 -3.82 3.67 -16.55
CA LYS A 71 -4.29 4.73 -15.66
C LYS A 71 -5.74 4.51 -15.19
N ASP A 72 -6.63 4.15 -16.11
CA ASP A 72 -8.08 4.04 -15.89
C ASP A 72 -8.51 2.65 -15.36
N GLN A 73 -7.58 1.72 -15.23
CA GLN A 73 -7.84 0.39 -14.70
C GLN A 73 -7.46 0.31 -13.21
N PRO A 74 -8.21 -0.43 -12.38
CA PRO A 74 -7.86 -0.61 -10.98
C PRO A 74 -6.55 -1.40 -10.84
N THR A 75 -5.88 -1.21 -9.70
CA THR A 75 -4.82 -2.11 -9.28
C THR A 75 -5.44 -3.39 -8.74
N VAL A 76 -4.99 -4.53 -9.23
CA VAL A 76 -5.46 -5.87 -8.85
C VAL A 76 -4.36 -6.58 -8.10
N TYR A 77 -4.72 -7.33 -7.06
CA TYR A 77 -3.77 -8.08 -6.22
C TYR A 77 -3.99 -9.58 -6.40
N TYR A 78 -2.88 -10.31 -6.51
CA TYR A 78 -2.85 -11.75 -6.71
C TYR A 78 -2.04 -12.42 -5.60
N ASP A 79 -2.45 -13.60 -5.16
CA ASP A 79 -1.65 -14.43 -4.27
C ASP A 79 -0.47 -15.09 -5.01
N ARG A 80 0.31 -15.90 -4.27
CA ARG A 80 1.46 -16.61 -4.84
C ARG A 80 1.10 -17.67 -5.88
N GLN A 81 -0.15 -18.10 -5.93
CA GLN A 81 -0.68 -19.06 -6.90
C GLN A 81 -1.26 -18.35 -8.13
N GLY A 82 -1.20 -17.02 -8.19
CA GLY A 82 -1.76 -16.23 -9.30
C GLY A 82 -3.28 -16.08 -9.23
N LYS A 83 -3.91 -16.43 -8.11
CA LYS A 83 -5.35 -16.23 -7.92
C LYS A 83 -5.61 -14.83 -7.38
N LEU A 84 -6.74 -14.25 -7.79
CA LEU A 84 -7.21 -12.96 -7.26
C LEU A 84 -7.33 -13.00 -5.74
N LEU A 85 -6.69 -12.03 -5.08
CA LEU A 85 -6.75 -11.88 -3.64
C LEU A 85 -7.99 -11.06 -3.26
N ASN A 86 -8.93 -11.71 -2.56
CA ASN A 86 -10.13 -11.05 -2.06
C ASN A 86 -9.84 -10.38 -0.71
N LEU A 87 -10.05 -9.08 -0.65
CA LEU A 87 -9.90 -8.29 0.57
C LEU A 87 -11.16 -8.37 1.44
N ASN A 88 -11.02 -8.11 2.75
CA ASN A 88 -12.17 -7.98 3.63
C ASN A 88 -13.01 -6.76 3.25
N GLN A 89 -14.32 -6.86 3.47
CA GLN A 89 -15.21 -5.71 3.34
C GLN A 89 -14.79 -4.58 4.29
N GLY A 90 -14.81 -3.35 3.80
CA GLY A 90 -14.50 -2.14 4.56
C GLY A 90 -13.30 -1.37 4.02
N ASN A 91 -12.81 -0.43 4.83
CA ASN A 91 -11.79 0.52 4.41
C ASN A 91 -10.43 -0.16 4.18
N ILE A 92 -9.62 0.43 3.31
CA ILE A 92 -8.29 -0.07 2.92
C ILE A 92 -7.29 1.07 3.07
N TRP A 93 -6.13 0.80 3.67
CA TRP A 93 -4.96 1.68 3.56
C TRP A 93 -3.98 1.12 2.54
N ILE A 94 -3.61 1.90 1.52
CA ILE A 94 -2.57 1.55 0.56
C ILE A 94 -1.35 2.45 0.81
N HIS A 95 -0.22 1.85 1.13
CA HIS A 95 1.07 2.51 1.25
C HIS A 95 1.90 2.19 0.01
N LEU A 96 2.16 3.20 -0.82
CA LEU A 96 3.17 3.10 -1.87
C LEU A 96 4.54 3.33 -1.24
N VAL A 97 5.47 2.41 -1.46
CA VAL A 97 6.84 2.51 -0.94
C VAL A 97 7.85 2.15 -2.02
N PRO A 98 9.04 2.78 -2.04
CA PRO A 98 10.16 2.33 -2.87
C PRO A 98 10.49 0.86 -2.63
N GLU A 99 10.98 0.16 -3.65
CA GLU A 99 11.27 -1.29 -3.62
C GLU A 99 12.24 -1.70 -2.50
N GLU A 100 13.17 -0.82 -2.15
CA GLU A 100 14.17 -0.99 -1.10
C GLU A 100 13.64 -0.74 0.32
N THR A 101 12.39 -0.31 0.47
CA THR A 101 11.82 0.08 1.77
C THR A 101 11.71 -1.12 2.70
N LYS A 102 12.40 -1.04 3.84
CA LYS A 102 12.31 -2.05 4.90
C LYS A 102 10.99 -1.90 5.65
N VAL A 103 10.15 -2.94 5.56
CA VAL A 103 8.90 -3.04 6.33
C VAL A 103 8.93 -4.30 7.16
N TRP A 104 8.80 -4.14 8.47
CA TRP A 104 8.72 -5.21 9.47
C TRP A 104 7.31 -5.29 10.06
N PHE A 105 6.92 -6.49 10.47
CA PHE A 105 5.69 -6.79 11.19
C PHE A 105 5.98 -7.90 12.20
N LYS A 106 5.15 -7.99 13.24
CA LYS A 106 5.22 -9.00 14.30
C LYS A 106 3.90 -9.74 14.35
#